data_AF-A0A517SRZ7-F1
#
_entry.id   AF-A0A517SRZ7-F1
#
_cell.length_a   1.000
_cell.length_b   1.000
_cell.length_c   1.000
_cell.angle_alpha   90.00
_cell.angle_beta   90.00
_cell.angle_gamma   90.00
#
_symmetry.space_group_name_H-M   'P 1'
#
loop_
_entity.id
_entity.type
_entity.pdbx_description
1 polymer ?
#
loop_
_entity_poly.entity_id
_entity_poly.type
_entity_poly.pdbx_seq_one_letter_code
_entity_poly.pdbx_strand_id
1 'polypeptide(L)'
;MSPYGLDSQPTESFDPQPDRGWSLTLGRVGGLPISVSYSVFIALGLLVALVALLRHREGDADLPVITAVAVTAWIIGWVVQASTYLWLHLRTNARSSLLSIGLIGVELSYPLHRPRPWTALQNLCAAVLSMSVLVLFAGACFAMHLWKFDWFDWQISQWWAEVSRPGMGLDSPATCYLAAAWMFILQTACQLFPLPRHQGRSALVSMAWILAPNHGEAGQVRFVRRSLRIIASITMIAAALALVSGGQAYLPSWLMLAVVAMMLLISSGSDDVQLWVQSLYVAQNDPAERYLQTSVDLDHFDAEWEGLDDDAVNRSSRSGPGVSGPGVSGPGVSGPGLIARAKSRFQMFLRRRKLRIVMQREQEEARDAEGLDAVLQKVSKSGIESLSDQERKLLQRVSKTLQDRHS
;
A
#
# COMPACT_ATOMS: atom_id res chain seq x y z
N MET A 1 5.91 43.61 16.74
CA MET A 1 5.92 42.13 16.71
C MET A 1 5.79 41.71 15.26
N SER A 2 6.89 41.26 14.66
CA SER A 2 6.97 40.90 13.24
C SER A 2 6.49 39.45 13.06
N PRO A 3 5.63 39.15 12.07
CA PRO A 3 5.19 37.79 11.79
C PRO A 3 6.38 36.98 11.24
N TYR A 4 6.56 35.79 11.82
CA TYR A 4 7.51 34.74 11.45
C TYR A 4 8.08 34.85 10.03
N GLY A 5 9.31 35.35 9.92
CA GLY A 5 10.11 35.29 8.70
C GLY A 5 10.54 33.85 8.42
N LEU A 6 9.73 33.14 7.63
CA LEU A 6 10.03 31.82 7.08
C LEU A 6 11.19 31.83 6.06
N ASP A 7 11.68 33.01 5.66
CA ASP A 7 12.67 33.18 4.59
C ASP A 7 14.13 33.15 5.05
N SER A 8 14.42 32.84 6.33
CA SER A 8 15.78 32.92 6.87
C SER A 8 16.32 31.62 7.47
N GLN A 9 15.65 30.48 7.28
CA GLN A 9 16.34 29.22 7.55
C GLN A 9 17.44 29.03 6.51
N PRO A 10 18.70 28.77 6.94
CA PRO A 10 19.77 28.50 6.02
C PRO A 10 19.33 27.37 5.09
N THR A 11 19.51 27.60 3.80
CA THR A 11 19.48 26.58 2.75
C THR A 11 20.66 25.62 2.91
N GLU A 12 20.91 25.13 4.13
CA GLU A 12 21.46 23.79 4.27
C GLU A 12 20.46 22.91 3.55
N SER A 13 20.88 22.44 2.38
CA SER A 13 20.13 21.45 1.63
C SER A 13 19.69 20.41 2.64
N PHE A 14 18.38 20.35 2.90
CA PHE A 14 17.71 19.17 3.42
C PHE A 14 17.87 18.09 2.33
N ASP A 15 19.12 17.71 2.08
CA ASP A 15 19.52 16.41 1.61
C ASP A 15 19.71 15.63 2.91
N PRO A 16 18.60 15.16 3.53
CA PRO A 16 18.70 14.24 4.64
C PRO A 16 19.63 13.15 4.15
N GLN A 17 20.70 12.92 4.92
CA GLN A 17 21.60 11.82 4.63
C GLN A 17 20.67 10.61 4.46
N PRO A 18 20.58 10.02 3.25
CA PRO A 18 19.87 8.77 3.11
C PRO A 18 20.44 7.86 4.19
N ASP A 19 19.65 6.96 4.76
CA ASP A 19 20.08 5.94 5.72
C ASP A 19 21.25 5.10 5.14
N ARG A 20 22.42 5.71 5.00
CA ARG A 20 23.54 5.34 4.13
C ARG A 20 24.41 4.28 4.79
N GLY A 21 24.14 3.95 6.05
CA GLY A 21 24.96 3.01 6.81
C GLY A 21 24.73 1.55 6.45
N TRP A 22 23.54 1.18 5.94
CA TRP A 22 23.13 -0.24 5.94
C TRP A 22 22.72 -0.83 4.58
N SER A 23 22.96 -0.15 3.46
CA SER A 23 22.66 -0.70 2.13
C SER A 23 23.72 -0.36 1.08
N LEU A 24 23.91 -1.28 0.13
CA LEU A 24 24.77 -1.12 -1.03
C LEU A 24 23.92 -0.67 -2.23
N THR A 25 24.26 0.46 -2.86
CA THR A 25 23.55 0.92 -4.07
C THR A 25 24.05 0.13 -5.28
N LEU A 26 23.18 -0.66 -5.91
CA LEU A 26 23.52 -1.47 -7.09
C LEU A 26 23.53 -0.66 -8.40
N GLY A 27 22.68 0.36 -8.49
CA GLY A 27 22.53 1.15 -9.72
C GLY A 27 21.22 1.93 -9.74
N ARG A 28 20.82 2.39 -10.92
CA ARG A 28 19.54 3.10 -11.14
C ARG A 28 18.76 2.41 -12.25
N VAL A 29 17.47 2.18 -12.04
CA VAL A 29 16.55 1.63 -13.05
C VAL A 29 15.37 2.58 -13.18
N GLY A 30 15.14 3.11 -14.39
CA GLY A 30 14.11 4.14 -14.59
C GLY A 30 14.36 5.43 -13.79
N GLY A 31 15.63 5.76 -13.50
CA GLY A 31 16.02 6.91 -12.66
C GLY A 31 15.95 6.65 -11.15
N LEU A 32 15.29 5.57 -10.73
CA LEU A 32 15.17 5.15 -9.33
C LEU A 32 16.43 4.39 -8.89
N PRO A 33 17.20 4.88 -7.90
CA PRO A 33 18.29 4.11 -7.35
C PRO A 33 17.76 2.86 -6.65
N ILE A 34 18.40 1.73 -6.92
CA ILE A 34 18.15 0.44 -6.28
C ILE A 34 19.28 0.16 -5.31
N SER A 35 18.94 -0.12 -4.06
CA SER A 35 19.88 -0.51 -3.02
C SER A 35 19.52 -1.88 -2.44
N VAL A 36 20.53 -2.61 -1.97
CA VAL A 36 20.38 -3.91 -1.30
C VAL A 36 20.90 -3.79 0.12
N SER A 37 20.11 -4.19 1.10
CA SER A 37 20.49 -4.15 2.52
C SER A 37 21.68 -5.07 2.82
N TYR A 38 22.60 -4.67 3.69
CA TYR A 38 23.70 -5.53 4.16
C TYR A 38 23.22 -6.82 4.84
N SER A 39 22.00 -6.81 5.39
CA SER A 39 21.38 -8.01 5.97
C SER A 39 21.26 -9.15 4.95
N VAL A 40 21.08 -8.84 3.67
CA VAL A 40 21.03 -9.84 2.59
C VAL A 40 22.36 -10.57 2.45
N PHE A 41 23.47 -9.82 2.40
CA PHE A 41 24.80 -10.41 2.26
C PHE A 41 25.18 -11.24 3.51
N ILE A 42 24.83 -10.76 4.70
CA ILE A 42 25.05 -11.50 5.96
C ILE A 42 24.26 -12.81 5.94
N ALA A 43 22.98 -12.78 5.57
CA ALA A 43 22.15 -13.98 5.51
C ALA A 43 22.65 -14.98 4.46
N LEU A 44 23.06 -14.51 3.27
CA LEU A 44 23.67 -15.37 2.25
C LEU A 44 24.99 -15.98 2.75
N GLY A 45 25.82 -15.21 3.45
CA GLY A 45 27.06 -15.72 4.05
C GLY A 45 26.82 -16.82 5.09
N LEU A 46 25.86 -16.59 6.00
CA LEU A 46 25.44 -17.58 6.99
C LEU A 46 24.86 -18.83 6.34
N LEU A 47 24.05 -18.68 5.29
CA LEU A 47 23.47 -19.78 4.54
C LEU A 47 24.54 -20.62 3.85
N VAL A 48 25.50 -19.99 3.16
CA VAL A 48 26.62 -20.67 2.51
C VAL A 48 27.47 -21.42 3.53
N ALA A 49 27.78 -20.81 4.68
CA ALA A 49 28.51 -21.45 5.76
C ALA A 49 27.74 -22.67 6.32
N LEU A 50 26.43 -22.54 6.53
CA LEU A 50 25.59 -23.62 7.02
C LEU A 50 25.56 -24.80 6.03
N VAL A 51 25.35 -24.53 4.74
CA VAL A 51 25.38 -25.56 3.69
C VAL A 51 26.76 -26.22 3.63
N ALA A 52 27.84 -25.46 3.71
CA ALA A 52 29.20 -26.00 3.70
C ALA A 52 29.50 -26.91 4.90
N LEU A 53 28.94 -26.61 6.07
CA LEU A 53 29.06 -27.42 7.28
C LEU A 53 28.22 -28.70 7.23
N LEU A 54 27.04 -28.65 6.60
CA LEU A 54 26.08 -29.75 6.58
C LEU A 54 26.26 -30.72 5.40
N ARG A 55 26.83 -30.26 4.26
CA ARG A 55 26.95 -31.08 3.03
C ARG A 55 27.73 -32.39 3.18
N HIS A 56 28.47 -32.57 4.28
CA HIS A 56 29.27 -33.78 4.54
C HIS A 56 28.55 -34.81 5.43
N ARG A 57 27.32 -34.55 5.85
CA ARG A 57 26.50 -35.53 6.59
C ARG A 57 25.87 -36.53 5.62
N GLU A 58 25.80 -37.79 6.05
CA GLU A 58 25.14 -38.84 5.28
C GLU A 58 23.66 -38.49 5.07
N GLY A 59 23.19 -38.49 3.82
CA GLY A 59 21.83 -38.12 3.45
C GLY A 59 21.65 -36.68 2.95
N ASP A 60 22.64 -35.79 3.12
CA ASP A 60 22.51 -34.35 2.79
C ASP A 60 23.19 -33.96 1.45
N ALA A 61 23.45 -34.92 0.55
CA ALA A 61 24.14 -34.67 -0.72
C ALA A 61 23.39 -33.67 -1.63
N ASP A 62 22.07 -33.63 -1.54
CA ASP A 62 21.20 -32.75 -2.35
C ASP A 62 20.99 -31.36 -1.73
N LEU A 63 21.43 -31.15 -0.47
CA LEU A 63 21.25 -29.89 0.25
C LEU A 63 21.75 -28.65 -0.51
N PRO A 64 22.92 -28.67 -1.21
CA PRO A 64 23.38 -27.52 -1.98
C PRO A 64 22.47 -27.18 -3.16
N VAL A 65 21.95 -28.19 -3.86
CA VAL A 65 21.07 -28.00 -5.03
C VAL A 65 19.76 -27.38 -4.56
N ILE A 66 19.18 -27.92 -3.49
CA ILE A 66 17.92 -27.45 -2.94
C ILE A 66 18.06 -26.04 -2.37
N THR A 67 19.18 -25.76 -1.70
CA THR A 67 19.48 -24.39 -1.23
C THR A 67 19.61 -23.43 -2.39
N ALA A 68 20.28 -23.82 -3.49
CA ALA A 68 20.38 -23.00 -4.69
C ALA A 68 19.00 -22.72 -5.31
N VAL A 69 18.10 -23.71 -5.35
CA VAL A 69 16.71 -23.53 -5.78
C VAL A 69 15.97 -22.54 -4.87
N ALA A 70 16.07 -22.70 -3.55
CA ALA A 70 15.40 -21.83 -2.59
C ALA A 70 15.90 -20.37 -2.69
N VAL A 71 17.21 -20.17 -2.81
CA VAL A 71 17.81 -18.84 -3.03
C VAL A 71 17.37 -18.25 -4.36
N THR A 72 17.29 -19.07 -5.41
CA THR A 72 16.81 -18.62 -6.72
C THR A 72 15.35 -18.17 -6.66
N ALA A 73 14.47 -18.97 -6.03
CA ALA A 73 13.07 -18.62 -5.82
C ALA A 73 12.92 -17.33 -5.00
N TRP A 74 13.73 -17.17 -3.95
CA TRP A 74 13.76 -15.97 -3.12
C TRP A 74 14.17 -14.71 -3.91
N ILE A 75 15.23 -14.80 -4.73
CA ILE A 75 15.67 -13.70 -5.61
C ILE A 75 14.58 -13.37 -6.64
N ILE A 76 13.95 -14.38 -7.25
CA ILE A 76 12.81 -14.18 -8.16
C ILE A 76 11.70 -13.40 -7.45
N GLY A 77 11.42 -13.74 -6.18
CA GLY A 77 10.43 -13.04 -5.37
C GLY A 77 10.76 -11.55 -5.23
N TRP A 78 12.03 -11.20 -4.99
CA TRP A 78 12.49 -9.81 -4.97
C TRP A 78 12.29 -9.11 -6.31
N VAL A 79 12.68 -9.76 -7.41
CA VAL A 79 12.54 -9.20 -8.76
C VAL A 79 11.08 -8.94 -9.09
N VAL A 80 10.18 -9.87 -8.78
CA VAL A 80 8.74 -9.75 -8.99
C VAL A 80 8.16 -8.57 -8.20
N GLN A 81 8.50 -8.47 -6.91
CA GLN A 81 8.08 -7.33 -6.08
C GLN A 81 8.64 -6.01 -6.61
N ALA A 82 9.95 -5.95 -6.89
CA ALA A 82 10.61 -4.74 -7.38
C ALA A 82 10.03 -4.29 -8.72
N SER A 83 9.73 -5.23 -9.62
CA SER A 83 9.08 -4.97 -10.90
C SER A 83 7.68 -4.41 -10.73
N THR A 84 6.92 -4.92 -9.75
CA THR A 84 5.59 -4.39 -9.42
C THR A 84 5.66 -2.93 -8.94
N TYR A 85 6.62 -2.62 -8.07
CA TYR A 85 6.85 -1.25 -7.61
C TYR A 85 7.35 -0.33 -8.72
N LEU A 86 8.27 -0.81 -9.56
CA LEU A 86 8.77 -0.05 -10.70
C LEU A 86 7.65 0.22 -11.72
N TRP A 87 6.79 -0.78 -11.98
CA TRP A 87 5.64 -0.61 -12.86
C TRP A 87 4.67 0.46 -12.32
N LEU A 88 4.35 0.43 -11.02
CA LEU A 88 3.55 1.48 -10.39
C LEU A 88 4.24 2.84 -10.42
N HIS A 89 5.54 2.89 -10.18
CA HIS A 89 6.34 4.12 -10.23
C HIS A 89 6.36 4.75 -11.64
N LEU A 90 6.42 3.93 -12.69
CA LEU A 90 6.44 4.41 -14.08
C LEU A 90 5.03 4.77 -14.59
N ARG A 91 3.98 4.10 -14.10
CA ARG A 91 2.60 4.30 -14.55
C ARG A 91 1.83 5.34 -13.73
N THR A 92 2.29 5.67 -12.54
CA THR A 92 1.66 6.66 -11.67
C THR A 92 2.58 7.87 -11.51
N ASN A 93 2.03 9.01 -11.09
CA ASN A 93 2.83 10.20 -10.77
C ASN A 93 3.62 10.08 -9.44
N ALA A 94 3.56 8.91 -8.80
CA ALA A 94 4.19 8.65 -7.51
C ALA A 94 5.69 8.41 -7.70
N ARG A 95 6.53 9.37 -7.27
CA ARG A 95 7.98 9.28 -7.41
C ARG A 95 8.64 8.84 -6.12
N SER A 96 9.15 7.61 -6.11
CA SER A 96 10.03 7.13 -5.04
C SER A 96 11.45 7.67 -5.26
N SER A 97 12.16 8.00 -4.17
CA SER A 97 13.56 8.44 -4.24
C SER A 97 14.54 7.27 -4.22
N LEU A 98 14.18 6.15 -3.59
CA LEU A 98 15.03 4.98 -3.41
C LEU A 98 14.17 3.72 -3.26
N LEU A 99 14.53 2.66 -3.98
CA LEU A 99 14.01 1.31 -3.77
C LEU A 99 15.05 0.49 -3.02
N SER A 100 14.73 0.01 -1.81
CA SER A 100 15.60 -0.89 -1.06
C SER A 100 15.10 -2.32 -1.18
N ILE A 101 16.02 -3.26 -1.34
CA ILE A 101 15.76 -4.70 -1.29
C ILE A 101 16.34 -5.20 0.03
N GLY A 102 15.45 -5.57 0.93
CA GLY A 102 15.77 -6.14 2.23
C GLY A 102 15.95 -7.66 2.17
N LEU A 103 16.11 -8.26 3.36
CA LEU A 103 16.21 -9.71 3.49
C LEU A 103 14.96 -10.38 2.91
N ILE A 104 13.78 -10.00 3.36
CA ILE A 104 12.55 -10.72 3.00
C ILE A 104 12.05 -10.27 1.63
N GLY A 105 12.29 -9.03 1.23
CA GLY A 105 11.83 -8.51 -0.06
C GLY A 105 11.99 -7.00 -0.16
N VAL A 106 11.19 -6.38 -1.02
CA VAL A 106 11.26 -4.93 -1.24
C VAL A 106 10.86 -4.18 0.03
N GLU A 107 11.78 -3.35 0.51
CA GLU A 107 11.61 -2.43 1.63
C GLU A 107 11.32 -1.02 1.10
N LEU A 108 10.28 -0.41 1.63
CA LEU A 108 9.92 0.96 1.29
C LEU A 108 10.75 1.92 2.15
N SER A 109 11.61 2.68 1.49
CA SER A 109 12.33 3.81 2.09
C SER A 109 11.35 4.78 2.76
N TYR A 110 11.82 5.42 3.83
CA TYR A 110 11.06 6.37 4.63
C TYR A 110 10.23 7.32 3.76
N PRO A 111 8.90 7.34 3.93
CA PRO A 111 8.01 7.91 2.95
C PRO A 111 8.02 9.45 2.91
N LEU A 112 8.46 10.11 4.00
CA LEU A 112 8.68 11.56 4.06
C LEU A 112 9.82 12.05 3.15
N HIS A 113 10.77 11.17 2.81
CA HIS A 113 11.94 11.53 1.99
C HIS A 113 11.69 11.37 0.49
N ARG A 114 10.42 11.24 0.08
CA ARG A 114 10.05 11.10 -1.32
C ARG A 114 9.79 12.49 -1.89
N PRO A 115 10.30 12.80 -3.10
CA PRO A 115 9.98 14.04 -3.80
C PRO A 115 8.47 14.22 -3.98
N ARG A 116 7.75 13.09 -4.13
CA ARG A 116 6.29 13.03 -4.12
C ARG A 116 5.85 11.85 -3.26
N PRO A 117 5.29 12.09 -2.07
CA PRO A 117 4.81 11.01 -1.21
C PRO A 117 3.66 10.29 -1.91
N TRP A 118 3.57 8.99 -1.66
CA TRP A 118 2.53 8.15 -2.26
C TRP A 118 1.24 8.31 -1.48
N THR A 119 0.09 8.35 -2.17
CA THR A 119 -1.20 8.35 -1.48
C THR A 119 -1.44 7.04 -0.75
N ALA A 120 -2.33 7.06 0.24
CA ALA A 120 -2.75 5.87 0.97
C ALA A 120 -3.24 4.77 0.02
N LEU A 121 -4.02 5.13 -1.00
CA LEU A 121 -4.52 4.17 -1.98
C LEU A 121 -3.39 3.56 -2.81
N GLN A 122 -2.43 4.37 -3.28
CA GLN A 122 -1.29 3.87 -4.06
C GLN A 122 -0.43 2.91 -3.24
N ASN A 123 -0.11 3.25 -1.99
CA ASN A 123 0.65 2.38 -1.09
C ASN A 123 -0.09 1.05 -0.84
N LEU A 124 -1.40 1.11 -0.56
CA LEU A 124 -2.20 -0.09 -0.36
C LEU A 124 -2.26 -0.97 -1.62
N CYS A 125 -2.50 -0.36 -2.79
CA CYS A 125 -2.51 -1.07 -4.07
C CYS A 125 -1.17 -1.74 -4.36
N ALA A 126 -0.05 -1.06 -4.04
CA ALA A 126 1.28 -1.62 -4.25
C ALA A 126 1.57 -2.83 -3.36
N ALA A 127 1.22 -2.73 -2.08
CA ALA A 127 1.34 -3.85 -1.15
C ALA A 127 0.45 -5.02 -1.59
N VAL A 128 -0.83 -4.77 -1.90
CA VAL A 128 -1.77 -5.82 -2.32
C VAL A 128 -1.34 -6.47 -3.63
N LEU A 129 -0.96 -5.69 -4.64
CA LEU A 129 -0.58 -6.21 -5.95
C LEU A 129 0.70 -7.06 -5.86
N SER A 130 1.71 -6.57 -5.15
CA SER A 130 2.98 -7.30 -5.02
C SER A 130 2.81 -8.60 -4.22
N MET A 131 2.01 -8.62 -3.15
CA MET A 131 1.65 -9.86 -2.45
C MET A 131 0.84 -10.80 -3.34
N SER A 132 -0.12 -10.28 -4.10
CA SER A 132 -0.97 -11.10 -4.98
C SER A 132 -0.14 -11.79 -6.06
N VAL A 133 0.82 -11.08 -6.67
CA VAL A 133 1.69 -11.68 -7.69
C VAL A 133 2.57 -12.77 -7.07
N LEU A 134 3.12 -12.59 -5.86
CA LEU A 134 3.86 -13.67 -5.20
C LEU A 134 3.01 -14.90 -4.89
N VAL A 135 1.76 -14.71 -4.43
CA VAL A 135 0.83 -15.82 -4.20
C VAL A 135 0.50 -16.55 -5.51
N LEU A 136 0.35 -15.82 -6.63
CA LEU A 136 0.17 -16.44 -7.95
C LEU A 136 1.38 -17.25 -8.38
N PHE A 137 2.60 -16.75 -8.16
CA PHE A 137 3.83 -17.51 -8.42
C PHE A 137 3.92 -18.76 -7.53
N ALA A 138 3.57 -18.65 -6.24
CA ALA A 138 3.49 -19.79 -5.35
C ALA A 138 2.51 -20.85 -5.86
N GLY A 139 1.30 -20.43 -6.24
CA GLY A 139 0.27 -21.30 -6.79
C GLY A 139 0.71 -21.97 -8.11
N ALA A 140 1.41 -21.24 -8.98
CA ALA A 140 1.97 -21.78 -10.21
C ALA A 140 3.06 -22.83 -9.93
N CYS A 141 3.98 -22.56 -9.00
CA CYS A 141 4.98 -23.54 -8.58
C CYS A 141 4.32 -24.78 -7.96
N PHE A 142 3.29 -24.60 -7.13
CA PHE A 142 2.56 -25.71 -6.54
C PHE A 142 1.82 -26.55 -7.60
N ALA A 143 1.18 -25.90 -8.58
CA ALA A 143 0.56 -26.59 -9.72
C ALA A 143 1.62 -27.37 -10.55
N MET A 144 2.79 -26.79 -10.79
CA MET A 144 3.90 -27.46 -11.51
C MET A 144 4.49 -28.64 -10.73
N HIS A 145 4.62 -28.52 -9.41
CA HIS A 145 5.05 -29.62 -8.56
C HIS A 145 4.11 -30.81 -8.73
N LEU A 146 2.82 -30.51 -8.76
CA LEU A 146 1.81 -31.52 -8.73
C LEU A 146 1.42 -32.08 -10.10
N TRP A 147 1.70 -31.38 -11.20
CA TRP A 147 1.55 -31.93 -12.55
C TRP A 147 2.36 -33.22 -12.74
N LYS A 148 3.39 -33.48 -11.92
CA LYS A 148 4.11 -34.76 -11.92
C LYS A 148 3.25 -35.95 -11.46
N PHE A 149 2.14 -35.71 -10.77
CA PHE A 149 1.19 -36.72 -10.31
C PHE A 149 -0.06 -36.64 -11.20
N ASP A 150 -0.11 -37.47 -12.24
CA ASP A 150 -1.16 -37.59 -13.27
C ASP A 150 -2.43 -36.73 -13.06
N TRP A 151 -2.60 -35.71 -13.90
CA TRP A 151 -3.61 -34.65 -13.79
C TRP A 151 -5.08 -35.14 -13.75
N PHE A 152 -5.37 -36.39 -14.14
CA PHE A 152 -6.74 -36.88 -14.31
C PHE A 152 -7.43 -37.39 -13.04
N ASP A 153 -6.70 -37.82 -12.01
CA ASP A 153 -7.28 -38.47 -10.81
C ASP A 153 -7.31 -37.57 -9.55
N TRP A 154 -7.40 -36.27 -9.79
CA TRP A 154 -6.97 -35.31 -8.78
C TRP A 154 -8.08 -34.79 -7.86
N GLN A 155 -7.93 -35.06 -6.55
CA GLN A 155 -8.88 -34.64 -5.51
C GLN A 155 -8.35 -33.42 -4.73
N ILE A 156 -9.24 -32.46 -4.41
CA ILE A 156 -8.95 -31.29 -3.57
C ILE A 156 -8.37 -31.68 -2.19
N SER A 157 -8.68 -32.88 -1.70
CA SER A 157 -8.12 -33.44 -0.46
C SER A 157 -6.60 -33.61 -0.52
N GLN A 158 -6.03 -33.96 -1.68
CA GLN A 158 -4.59 -34.12 -1.87
C GLN A 158 -3.86 -32.77 -1.81
N TRP A 159 -4.46 -31.72 -2.36
CA TRP A 159 -3.95 -30.34 -2.20
C TRP A 159 -3.87 -29.96 -0.73
N TRP A 160 -4.94 -30.19 0.03
CA TRP A 160 -4.96 -29.90 1.46
C TRP A 160 -3.98 -30.75 2.24
N ALA A 161 -3.82 -32.04 1.88
CA ALA A 161 -2.84 -32.92 2.51
C ALA A 161 -1.41 -32.38 2.32
N GLU A 162 -1.07 -31.90 1.13
CA GLU A 162 0.26 -31.38 0.83
C GLU A 162 0.50 -29.99 1.45
N VAL A 163 -0.51 -29.11 1.44
CA VAL A 163 -0.43 -27.80 2.13
C VAL A 163 -0.37 -27.95 3.66
N SER A 164 -1.06 -28.95 4.22
CA SER A 164 -1.10 -29.20 5.67
C SER A 164 0.16 -29.86 6.22
N ARG A 165 1.00 -30.40 5.35
CA ARG A 165 2.32 -30.94 5.69
C ARG A 165 3.38 -29.97 5.19
N PRO A 166 3.74 -28.93 5.97
CA PRO A 166 4.81 -28.01 5.60
C PRO A 166 6.17 -28.72 5.67
N GLY A 167 6.42 -29.63 4.73
CA GLY A 167 7.75 -30.02 4.34
C GLY A 167 8.19 -29.01 3.29
N MET A 168 9.33 -28.36 3.49
CA MET A 168 9.90 -27.46 2.48
C MET A 168 10.33 -28.20 1.19
N GLY A 169 9.96 -29.47 1.02
CA GLY A 169 10.34 -30.29 -0.13
C GLY A 169 11.85 -30.43 -0.26
N LEU A 170 12.57 -30.46 0.88
CA LEU A 170 14.03 -30.51 0.90
C LEU A 170 14.59 -31.94 0.79
N ASP A 171 13.71 -32.94 0.66
CA ASP A 171 14.12 -34.34 0.70
C ASP A 171 14.49 -34.87 -0.69
N SER A 172 14.13 -34.15 -1.76
CA SER A 172 14.38 -34.58 -3.13
C SER A 172 14.51 -33.40 -4.11
N PRO A 173 15.38 -33.49 -5.13
CA PRO A 173 15.35 -32.53 -6.23
C PRO A 173 14.02 -32.53 -7.00
N ALA A 174 13.22 -33.61 -6.90
CA ALA A 174 11.91 -33.69 -7.55
C ALA A 174 10.89 -32.69 -6.94
N THR A 175 11.06 -32.29 -5.68
CA THR A 175 10.22 -31.37 -4.92
C THR A 175 10.71 -29.92 -4.98
N CYS A 176 11.61 -29.58 -5.90
CA CYS A 176 12.14 -28.22 -6.08
C CYS A 176 11.05 -27.14 -6.26
N TYR A 177 9.98 -27.46 -6.99
CA TYR A 177 8.84 -26.56 -7.18
C TYR A 177 8.02 -26.37 -5.90
N LEU A 178 7.91 -27.40 -5.06
CA LEU A 178 7.26 -27.30 -3.74
C LEU A 178 8.07 -26.38 -2.81
N ALA A 179 9.40 -26.54 -2.80
CA ALA A 179 10.31 -25.66 -2.07
C ALA A 179 10.16 -24.20 -2.53
N ALA A 180 10.16 -23.95 -3.84
CA ALA A 180 9.96 -22.63 -4.41
C ALA A 180 8.58 -22.03 -4.02
N ALA A 181 7.51 -22.84 -4.08
CA ALA A 181 6.17 -22.40 -3.68
C ALA A 181 6.13 -21.95 -2.22
N TRP A 182 6.69 -22.75 -1.31
CA TRP A 182 6.79 -22.40 0.11
C TRP A 182 7.65 -21.15 0.35
N MET A 183 8.74 -20.97 -0.40
CA MET A 183 9.55 -19.76 -0.31
C MET A 183 8.77 -18.50 -0.69
N PHE A 184 7.96 -18.54 -1.75
CA PHE A 184 7.09 -17.42 -2.12
C PHE A 184 5.98 -17.15 -1.08
N ILE A 185 5.40 -18.21 -0.51
CA ILE A 185 4.40 -18.09 0.58
C ILE A 185 5.05 -17.47 1.81
N LEU A 186 6.23 -17.94 2.22
CA LEU A 186 6.97 -17.42 3.36
C LEU A 186 7.30 -15.94 3.17
N GLN A 187 7.82 -15.58 1.98
CA GLN A 187 8.11 -14.20 1.63
C GLN A 187 6.85 -13.31 1.69
N THR A 188 5.72 -13.81 1.18
CA THR A 188 4.43 -13.11 1.24
C THR A 188 3.98 -12.92 2.70
N ALA A 189 4.01 -13.99 3.51
CA ALA A 189 3.59 -13.95 4.90
C ALA A 189 4.44 -12.99 5.73
N CYS A 190 5.76 -13.04 5.55
CA CYS A 190 6.67 -12.14 6.25
C CYS A 190 6.55 -10.68 5.79
N GLN A 191 6.27 -10.42 4.51
CA GLN A 191 6.03 -9.06 4.02
C GLN A 191 4.66 -8.51 4.42
N LEU A 192 3.66 -9.37 4.60
CA LEU A 192 2.34 -9.00 5.08
C LEU A 192 2.35 -8.64 6.57
N PHE A 193 3.30 -9.18 7.34
CA PHE A 193 3.49 -8.83 8.74
C PHE A 193 3.91 -7.36 8.90
N PRO A 194 3.27 -6.58 9.80
CA PRO A 194 3.45 -5.12 9.87
C PRO A 194 4.69 -4.69 10.67
N LEU A 195 5.82 -5.36 10.42
CA LEU A 195 7.14 -5.03 10.94
C LEU A 195 7.69 -3.72 10.32
N PRO A 196 8.70 -3.07 10.93
CA PRO A 196 9.35 -1.89 10.35
C PRO A 196 9.80 -2.14 8.91
N ARG A 197 9.65 -1.14 8.02
CA ARG A 197 10.11 -1.19 6.61
C ARG A 197 9.44 -2.23 5.70
N HIS A 198 8.64 -3.15 6.26
CA HIS A 198 7.85 -4.12 5.51
C HIS A 198 6.57 -3.52 4.93
N GLN A 199 6.07 -4.14 3.87
CA GLN A 199 4.91 -3.65 3.14
C GLN A 199 3.62 -3.75 3.94
N GLY A 200 3.50 -4.74 4.82
CA GLY A 200 2.37 -4.92 5.74
C GLY A 200 2.14 -3.71 6.64
N ARG A 201 3.22 -3.02 7.04
CA ARG A 201 3.11 -1.77 7.81
C ARG A 201 2.54 -0.65 6.95
N SER A 202 3.07 -0.48 5.75
CA SER A 202 2.58 0.54 4.82
C SER A 202 1.11 0.32 4.44
N ALA A 203 0.70 -0.94 4.26
CA ALA A 203 -0.68 -1.34 4.03
C ALA A 203 -1.57 -1.05 5.24
N LEU A 204 -1.12 -1.38 6.46
CA LEU A 204 -1.87 -1.12 7.70
C LEU A 204 -2.10 0.38 7.91
N VAL A 205 -1.06 1.20 7.74
CA VAL A 205 -1.16 2.67 7.87
C VAL A 205 -2.09 3.24 6.80
N SER A 206 -1.96 2.78 5.56
CA SER A 206 -2.82 3.21 4.46
C SER A 206 -4.28 2.82 4.67
N MET A 207 -4.53 1.61 5.20
CA MET A 207 -5.87 1.15 5.52
C MET A 207 -6.48 1.96 6.68
N ALA A 208 -5.71 2.23 7.74
CA ALA A 208 -6.14 3.12 8.83
C ALA A 208 -6.56 4.50 8.31
N TRP A 209 -5.75 5.06 7.41
CA TRP A 209 -6.03 6.34 6.76
C TRP A 209 -7.34 6.34 5.98
N ILE A 210 -7.57 5.29 5.18
CA ILE A 210 -8.77 5.15 4.34
C ILE A 210 -10.02 4.91 5.18
N LEU A 211 -9.93 4.11 6.25
CA LEU A 211 -11.07 3.76 7.11
C LEU A 211 -11.48 4.88 8.07
N ALA A 212 -10.52 5.72 8.49
CA ALA A 212 -10.74 6.74 9.51
C ALA A 212 -10.37 8.16 9.05
N PRO A 213 -10.79 8.63 7.86
CA PRO A 213 -10.27 9.83 7.21
C PRO A 213 -10.44 11.13 8.01
N ASN A 214 -11.40 11.16 8.94
CA ASN A 214 -11.70 12.34 9.76
C ASN A 214 -10.85 12.41 11.03
N HIS A 215 -10.05 11.39 11.33
CA HIS A 215 -9.12 11.44 12.46
C HIS A 215 -7.92 12.28 12.07
N GLY A 216 -7.61 13.29 12.90
CA GLY A 216 -6.35 14.03 12.77
C GLY A 216 -5.14 13.10 12.92
N GLU A 217 -3.96 13.61 12.56
CA GLU A 217 -2.69 12.87 12.57
C GLU A 217 -2.46 12.08 13.88
N ALA A 218 -2.62 12.73 15.03
CA ALA A 218 -2.45 12.09 16.34
C ALA A 218 -3.49 10.98 16.60
N GLY A 219 -4.68 11.07 16.01
CA GLY A 219 -5.70 10.01 16.05
C GLY A 219 -5.28 8.80 15.21
N GLN A 220 -4.78 9.05 14.00
CA GLN A 220 -4.27 8.02 13.09
C GLN A 220 -3.07 7.26 13.68
N VAL A 221 -2.09 7.97 14.23
CA VAL A 221 -0.94 7.35 14.91
C VAL A 221 -1.41 6.46 16.06
N ARG A 222 -2.31 6.96 16.92
CA ARG A 222 -2.87 6.16 18.02
C ARG A 222 -3.59 4.92 17.52
N PHE A 223 -4.37 5.03 16.45
CA PHE A 223 -5.07 3.90 15.84
C PHE A 223 -4.09 2.85 15.31
N VAL A 224 -3.10 3.23 14.51
CA VAL A 224 -2.11 2.29 13.96
C VAL A 224 -1.32 1.61 15.08
N ARG A 225 -0.84 2.36 16.08
CA ARG A 225 -0.11 1.79 17.23
C ARG A 225 -0.98 0.79 17.99
N ARG A 226 -2.27 1.07 18.18
CA ARG A 226 -3.21 0.14 18.82
C ARG A 226 -3.42 -1.12 17.99
N SER A 227 -3.58 -0.98 16.68
CA SER A 227 -3.70 -2.13 15.76
C SER A 227 -2.46 -3.02 15.79
N LEU A 228 -1.24 -2.43 15.80
CA LEU A 228 0.00 -3.18 15.94
C LEU A 228 0.07 -3.98 17.25
N ARG A 229 -0.35 -3.39 18.37
CA ARG A 229 -0.42 -4.08 19.67
C ARG A 229 -1.42 -5.22 19.66
N ILE A 230 -2.59 -5.05 19.04
CA ILE A 230 -3.58 -6.11 18.90
C ILE A 230 -3.02 -7.27 18.09
N ILE A 231 -2.38 -7.00 16.94
CA ILE A 231 -1.73 -8.02 16.11
C ILE A 231 -0.64 -8.74 16.92
N ALA A 232 0.21 -8.00 17.64
CA ALA A 232 1.24 -8.58 18.50
C ALA A 232 0.65 -9.51 19.56
N SER A 233 -0.43 -9.10 20.24
CA SER A 233 -1.13 -9.94 21.23
C SER A 233 -1.71 -11.21 20.61
N ILE A 234 -2.32 -11.12 19.43
CA ILE A 234 -2.84 -12.29 18.71
C ILE A 234 -1.69 -13.24 18.33
N THR A 235 -0.57 -12.70 17.84
CA THR A 235 0.62 -13.52 17.53
C THR A 235 1.20 -14.18 18.78
N MET A 236 1.19 -13.50 19.94
CA MET A 236 1.62 -14.07 21.22
C MET A 236 0.69 -15.21 21.69
N ILE A 237 -0.62 -15.05 21.52
CA ILE A 237 -1.58 -16.13 21.80
C ILE A 237 -1.33 -17.33 20.88
N ALA A 238 -1.07 -17.10 19.60
CA ALA A 238 -0.73 -18.17 18.66
C ALA A 238 0.58 -18.88 19.06
N ALA A 239 1.58 -18.13 19.55
CA ALA A 239 2.79 -18.71 20.11
C ALA A 239 2.50 -19.60 21.33
N ALA A 240 1.69 -19.14 22.27
CA ALA A 240 1.30 -19.92 23.45
C ALA A 240 0.53 -21.20 23.08
N LEU A 241 -0.37 -21.13 22.09
CA LEU A 241 -1.07 -22.31 21.57
C LEU A 241 -0.10 -23.30 20.91
N ALA A 242 0.86 -22.81 20.12
CA ALA A 242 1.90 -23.63 19.49
C ALA A 242 2.84 -24.28 20.53
N LEU A 243 3.05 -23.64 21.68
CA LEU A 243 3.79 -24.23 22.80
C LEU A 243 3.02 -25.40 23.42
N VAL A 244 1.71 -25.26 23.61
CA VAL A 244 0.86 -26.31 24.20
C VAL A 244 0.67 -27.50 23.24
N SER A 245 0.60 -27.24 21.93
CA SER A 245 0.46 -28.30 20.92
C SER A 245 1.78 -28.94 20.48
N GLY A 246 2.93 -28.40 20.92
CA GLY A 246 4.23 -28.68 20.33
C GLY A 246 4.78 -30.09 20.60
N GLY A 247 5.02 -30.85 19.53
CA GLY A 247 5.90 -32.03 19.51
C GLY A 247 7.39 -31.66 19.49
N GLN A 248 8.28 -32.64 19.62
CA GLN A 248 9.75 -32.46 19.71
C GLN A 248 10.40 -32.05 18.38
N ALA A 249 10.08 -30.86 17.85
CA ALA A 249 10.82 -30.26 16.74
C ALA A 249 12.14 -29.63 17.23
N TYR A 250 13.18 -29.68 16.39
CA TYR A 250 14.51 -29.12 16.68
C TYR A 250 14.51 -27.60 16.93
N LEU A 251 13.57 -26.88 16.31
CA LEU A 251 13.32 -25.46 16.59
C LEU A 251 11.85 -25.28 16.98
N PRO A 252 11.55 -24.86 18.22
CA PRO A 252 10.17 -24.64 18.63
C PRO A 252 9.56 -23.48 17.85
N SER A 253 8.54 -23.76 17.03
CA SER A 253 7.80 -22.75 16.26
C SER A 253 7.21 -21.63 17.14
N TRP A 254 6.81 -21.97 18.37
CA TRP A 254 6.32 -21.01 19.35
C TRP A 254 7.35 -19.93 19.67
N LEU A 255 8.65 -20.27 19.71
CA LEU A 255 9.71 -19.31 20.04
C LEU A 255 9.82 -18.24 18.94
N MET A 256 9.78 -18.67 17.68
CA MET A 256 9.81 -17.75 16.53
C MET A 256 8.60 -16.81 16.54
N LEU A 257 7.40 -17.34 16.78
CA LEU A 257 6.17 -16.54 16.90
C LEU A 257 6.25 -15.55 18.08
N ALA A 258 6.77 -15.98 19.23
CA ALA A 258 6.96 -15.12 20.40
C ALA A 258 7.95 -13.98 20.12
N VAL A 259 9.07 -14.26 19.44
CA VAL A 259 10.05 -13.24 19.03
C VAL A 259 9.40 -12.24 18.07
N VAL A 260 8.67 -12.70 17.06
CA VAL A 260 7.95 -11.81 16.12
C VAL A 260 6.92 -10.95 16.87
N ALA A 261 6.16 -11.52 17.80
CA ALA A 261 5.21 -10.79 18.63
C ALA A 261 5.89 -9.71 19.48
N MET A 262 7.04 -10.02 20.09
CA MET A 262 7.84 -9.05 20.85
C MET A 262 8.40 -7.94 19.95
N MET A 263 8.92 -8.29 18.76
CA MET A 263 9.39 -7.30 17.78
C MET A 263 8.25 -6.36 17.35
N LEU A 264 7.04 -6.88 17.10
CA LEU A 264 5.87 -6.05 16.81
C LEU A 264 5.50 -5.13 17.96
N LEU A 265 5.55 -5.62 19.20
CA LEU A 265 5.24 -4.84 20.38
C LEU A 265 6.22 -3.68 20.55
N ILE A 266 7.52 -3.94 20.46
CA ILE A 266 8.58 -2.92 20.48
C ILE A 266 8.36 -1.93 19.33
N SER A 267 8.09 -2.46 18.13
CA SER A 267 7.92 -1.65 16.95
C SER A 267 6.66 -0.76 16.99
N SER A 268 5.65 -1.13 17.77
CA SER A 268 4.46 -0.28 17.97
C SER A 268 4.78 1.06 18.65
N GLY A 269 5.89 1.14 19.38
CA GLY A 269 6.38 2.38 20.00
C GLY A 269 7.23 3.26 19.09
N SER A 270 7.66 2.74 17.92
CA SER A 270 8.60 3.46 17.05
C SER A 270 8.04 4.75 16.45
N ASP A 271 8.94 5.71 16.23
CA ASP A 271 8.63 6.97 15.53
C ASP A 271 8.38 6.75 14.04
N ASP A 272 8.82 5.62 13.49
CA ASP A 272 8.52 5.19 12.12
C ASP A 272 7.01 5.24 11.82
N VAL A 273 6.16 4.83 12.76
CA VAL A 273 4.69 4.91 12.58
C VAL A 273 4.22 6.35 12.38
N GLN A 274 4.79 7.30 13.12
CA GLN A 274 4.45 8.71 12.99
C GLN A 274 4.92 9.25 11.64
N LEU A 275 6.14 8.91 11.23
CA LEU A 275 6.69 9.29 9.93
C LEU A 275 5.84 8.76 8.76
N TRP A 276 5.34 7.53 8.85
CA TRP A 276 4.42 6.96 7.87
C TRP A 276 3.10 7.73 7.80
N VAL A 277 2.47 8.02 8.94
CA VAL A 277 1.21 8.78 8.98
C VAL A 277 1.40 10.20 8.45
N GLN A 278 2.50 10.86 8.83
CA GLN A 278 2.85 12.20 8.34
C GLN A 278 3.04 12.22 6.82
N SER A 279 3.71 11.21 6.25
CA SER A 279 3.87 11.15 4.79
C SER A 279 2.54 11.08 4.04
N LEU A 280 1.54 10.37 4.59
CA LEU A 280 0.20 10.32 4.02
C LEU A 280 -0.55 11.63 4.19
N TYR A 281 -0.34 12.32 5.33
CA TYR A 281 -0.88 13.66 5.56
C TYR A 281 -0.32 14.67 4.56
N VAL A 282 0.99 14.63 4.30
CA VAL A 282 1.64 15.47 3.28
C VAL A 282 1.11 15.13 1.89
N ALA A 283 1.02 13.85 1.53
CA ALA A 283 0.46 13.42 0.25
C ALA A 283 -0.97 13.93 0.03
N GLN A 284 -1.86 13.78 1.02
CA GLN A 284 -3.24 14.23 0.88
C GLN A 284 -3.38 15.77 0.76
N ASN A 285 -2.42 16.52 1.30
CA ASN A 285 -2.44 17.97 1.28
C ASN A 285 -1.62 18.58 0.15
N ASP A 286 -0.97 17.78 -0.69
CA ASP A 286 -0.21 18.28 -1.84
C ASP A 286 -1.18 18.98 -2.83
N PRO A 287 -1.06 20.30 -3.03
CA PRO A 287 -1.94 21.05 -3.93
C PRO A 287 -1.82 20.55 -5.37
N ALA A 288 -0.64 20.07 -5.80
CA ALA A 288 -0.44 19.57 -7.16
C ALA A 288 -1.33 18.35 -7.44
N GLU A 289 -1.54 17.49 -6.44
CA GLU A 289 -2.44 16.36 -6.58
C GLU A 289 -3.91 16.81 -6.65
N ARG A 290 -4.30 17.87 -5.93
CA ARG A 290 -5.64 18.44 -6.04
C ARG A 290 -5.91 18.98 -7.44
N TYR A 291 -4.94 19.65 -8.08
CA TYR A 291 -5.10 20.13 -9.45
C TYR A 291 -5.26 18.99 -10.45
N LEU A 292 -4.43 17.95 -10.36
CA LEU A 292 -4.53 16.76 -11.22
C LEU A 292 -5.83 15.98 -11.01
N GLN A 293 -6.30 15.87 -9.76
CA GLN A 293 -7.55 15.18 -9.46
C GLN A 293 -8.79 15.99 -9.87
N THR A 294 -8.67 17.31 -9.99
CA THR A 294 -9.71 18.16 -10.55
C THR A 294 -9.70 18.09 -12.08
N SER A 295 -8.53 18.09 -12.73
CA SER A 295 -8.44 18.03 -14.19
C SER A 295 -8.89 16.69 -14.77
N VAL A 296 -8.49 15.56 -14.17
CA VAL A 296 -8.93 14.22 -14.62
C VAL A 296 -10.45 14.03 -14.43
N ASP A 297 -11.03 14.65 -13.40
CA ASP A 297 -12.49 14.62 -13.21
C ASP A 297 -13.22 15.51 -14.22
N LEU A 298 -12.63 16.63 -14.66
CA LEU A 298 -13.20 17.50 -15.70
C LEU A 298 -13.19 16.82 -17.08
N ASP A 299 -12.05 16.26 -17.50
CA ASP A 299 -11.93 15.59 -18.81
C ASP A 299 -12.83 14.33 -18.88
N HIS A 300 -13.03 13.63 -17.76
CA HIS A 300 -13.93 12.48 -17.72
C HIS A 300 -15.40 12.88 -17.59
N PHE A 301 -15.69 14.05 -17.02
CA PHE A 301 -17.04 14.60 -16.97
C PHE A 301 -17.50 15.05 -18.36
N ASP A 302 -16.62 15.71 -19.13
CA ASP A 302 -16.95 16.15 -20.50
C ASP A 302 -17.17 14.96 -21.44
N ALA A 303 -16.34 13.90 -21.34
CA ALA A 303 -16.50 12.69 -22.14
C ALA A 303 -17.72 11.82 -21.75
N GLU A 304 -18.20 11.88 -20.50
CA GLU A 304 -19.40 11.14 -20.05
C GLU A 304 -20.69 11.88 -20.48
N TRP A 305 -20.65 13.21 -20.62
CA TRP A 305 -21.80 14.02 -21.07
C TRP A 305 -21.94 14.09 -22.60
N GLU A 306 -20.83 14.17 -23.37
CA GLU A 306 -20.91 14.16 -24.84
C GLU A 306 -21.48 12.85 -25.42
N GLY A 307 -21.42 11.74 -24.68
CA GLY A 307 -21.95 10.45 -25.13
C GLY A 307 -23.42 10.17 -24.78
N LEU A 308 -24.05 10.99 -23.93
CA LEU A 308 -25.42 10.73 -23.43
C LEU A 308 -26.51 11.45 -24.24
N ASP A 309 -26.19 12.53 -24.95
CA ASP A 309 -27.18 13.27 -25.72
C ASP A 309 -27.43 12.68 -27.12
N ASP A 310 -26.44 12.06 -27.76
CA ASP A 310 -26.60 11.53 -29.13
C ASP A 310 -27.36 10.19 -29.21
N ASP A 311 -27.23 9.33 -28.19
CA ASP A 311 -27.86 7.99 -28.19
C ASP A 311 -29.32 8.01 -27.68
N ALA A 312 -29.69 9.02 -26.87
CA ALA A 312 -31.06 9.17 -26.36
C ALA A 312 -32.01 9.76 -27.41
N VAL A 313 -31.51 10.62 -28.30
CA VAL A 313 -32.33 11.22 -29.37
C VAL A 313 -32.65 10.21 -30.48
N ASN A 314 -31.75 9.25 -30.76
CA ASN A 314 -31.90 8.34 -31.89
C ASN A 314 -32.64 7.00 -31.57
N ARG A 315 -32.87 6.66 -30.29
CA ARG A 315 -33.56 5.41 -29.90
C ARG A 315 -35.08 5.51 -29.76
N SER A 316 -35.65 6.71 -29.84
CA SER A 316 -37.12 6.88 -29.75
C SER A 316 -37.86 6.56 -31.05
N SER A 317 -37.16 6.30 -32.17
CA SER A 317 -37.80 6.14 -33.50
C SER A 317 -37.86 4.70 -34.05
N ARG A 318 -37.49 3.67 -33.27
CA ARG A 318 -37.43 2.29 -33.80
C ARG A 318 -38.01 1.22 -32.86
N SER A 319 -39.27 1.39 -32.47
CA SER A 319 -40.09 0.30 -31.92
C SER A 319 -40.97 -0.30 -33.01
N GLY A 320 -40.45 -1.32 -33.70
CA GLY A 320 -41.25 -2.27 -34.47
C GLY A 320 -41.47 -3.54 -33.63
N PRO A 321 -42.69 -4.11 -33.57
CA PRO A 321 -42.96 -5.33 -32.83
C PRO A 321 -42.61 -6.56 -33.68
N GLY A 322 -41.71 -7.41 -33.20
CA GLY A 322 -41.27 -8.58 -33.95
C GLY A 322 -40.72 -9.71 -33.10
N VAL A 323 -41.60 -10.67 -32.82
CA VAL A 323 -41.36 -12.14 -32.78
C VAL A 323 -40.43 -12.69 -31.69
N SER A 324 -41.09 -13.35 -30.73
CA SER A 324 -40.56 -14.30 -29.75
C SER A 324 -40.04 -15.57 -30.44
N GLY A 325 -38.80 -15.97 -30.14
CA GLY A 325 -38.26 -17.30 -30.45
C GLY A 325 -37.62 -17.92 -29.20
N PRO A 326 -37.86 -19.20 -28.88
CA PRO A 326 -37.24 -19.88 -27.76
C PRO A 326 -36.01 -20.67 -28.22
N GLY A 327 -34.87 -20.48 -27.56
CA GLY A 327 -33.78 -21.45 -27.66
C GLY A 327 -32.40 -20.92 -27.31
N VAL A 328 -31.65 -21.77 -26.61
CA VAL A 328 -30.20 -21.78 -26.39
C VAL A 328 -29.75 -21.29 -25.01
N SER A 329 -29.73 -22.26 -24.10
CA SER A 329 -28.98 -22.30 -22.86
C SER A 329 -27.49 -22.51 -23.18
N GLY A 330 -26.66 -21.48 -23.00
CA GLY A 330 -25.20 -21.60 -23.04
C GLY A 330 -24.59 -21.10 -21.72
N PRO A 331 -23.71 -21.87 -21.05
CA PRO A 331 -22.97 -21.40 -19.89
C PRO A 331 -21.69 -20.70 -20.37
N GLY A 332 -21.67 -19.37 -20.29
CA GLY A 332 -20.51 -18.60 -20.76
C GLY A 332 -20.60 -17.11 -20.52
N VAL A 333 -21.14 -16.69 -19.36
CA VAL A 333 -21.14 -15.27 -18.97
C VAL A 333 -19.85 -14.99 -18.21
N SER A 334 -18.76 -14.76 -18.96
CA SER A 334 -17.60 -14.02 -18.45
C SER A 334 -18.01 -12.55 -18.32
N GLY A 335 -18.78 -12.26 -17.28
CA GLY A 335 -19.27 -10.92 -17.02
C GLY A 335 -18.12 -10.00 -16.59
N PRO A 336 -18.05 -8.74 -17.07
CA PRO A 336 -17.17 -7.69 -16.54
C PRO A 336 -17.46 -7.30 -15.06
N GLY A 337 -18.16 -8.14 -14.30
CA GLY A 337 -19.19 -7.73 -13.36
C GLY A 337 -18.76 -7.44 -11.94
N LEU A 338 -17.55 -7.78 -11.50
CA LEU A 338 -17.15 -7.58 -10.10
C LEU A 338 -16.10 -6.48 -9.93
N ILE A 339 -15.05 -6.48 -10.74
CA ILE A 339 -13.98 -5.47 -10.66
C ILE A 339 -14.50 -4.10 -11.13
N ALA A 340 -15.30 -4.05 -12.21
CA ALA A 340 -15.89 -2.80 -12.69
C ALA A 340 -16.90 -2.22 -11.69
N ARG A 341 -17.69 -3.07 -11.01
CA ARG A 341 -18.64 -2.64 -9.96
C ARG A 341 -17.93 -2.15 -8.69
N ALA A 342 -16.81 -2.77 -8.32
CA ALA A 342 -15.99 -2.29 -7.22
C ALA A 342 -15.38 -0.91 -7.54
N LYS A 343 -14.89 -0.73 -8.78
CA LYS A 343 -14.34 0.54 -9.27
C LYS A 343 -15.39 1.66 -9.26
N SER A 344 -16.61 1.41 -9.77
CA SER A 344 -17.67 2.43 -9.82
C SER A 344 -18.19 2.83 -8.43
N ARG A 345 -18.31 1.88 -7.48
CA ARG A 345 -18.66 2.18 -6.09
C ARG A 345 -17.59 3.03 -5.40
N PHE A 346 -16.32 2.74 -5.67
CA PHE A 346 -15.22 3.51 -5.11
C PHE A 346 -15.17 4.93 -5.70
N GLN A 347 -15.38 5.08 -7.01
CA GLN A 347 -15.49 6.39 -7.66
C GLN A 347 -16.67 7.21 -7.12
N MET A 348 -17.86 6.61 -6.94
CA MET A 348 -19.00 7.31 -6.32
C MET A 348 -18.71 7.74 -4.87
N PHE A 349 -18.01 6.91 -4.10
CA PHE A 349 -17.61 7.27 -2.74
C PHE A 349 -16.68 8.48 -2.72
N LEU A 350 -15.69 8.53 -3.63
CA LEU A 350 -14.82 9.68 -3.79
C LEU A 350 -15.58 10.93 -4.26
N ARG A 351 -16.51 10.80 -5.24
CA ARG A 351 -17.38 11.89 -5.72
C ARG A 351 -18.22 12.49 -4.58
N ARG A 352 -18.88 11.64 -3.77
CA ARG A 352 -19.67 12.10 -2.60
C ARG A 352 -18.81 12.81 -1.55
N ARG A 353 -17.55 12.42 -1.40
CA ARG A 353 -16.63 13.04 -0.45
C ARG A 353 -16.17 14.42 -0.91
N LYS A 354 -15.84 14.57 -2.20
CA LYS A 354 -15.52 15.87 -2.80
C LYS A 354 -16.70 16.83 -2.70
N LEU A 355 -17.91 16.36 -3.00
CA LEU A 355 -19.12 17.19 -2.96
C LEU A 355 -19.41 17.74 -1.56
N ARG A 356 -19.13 16.99 -0.49
CA ARG A 356 -19.26 17.51 0.89
C ARG A 356 -18.25 18.60 1.22
N ILE A 357 -17.01 18.49 0.75
CA ILE A 357 -15.98 19.49 1.02
C ILE A 357 -16.29 20.78 0.25
N VAL A 358 -16.70 20.67 -1.02
CA VAL A 358 -17.16 21.83 -1.81
C VAL A 358 -18.38 22.47 -1.17
N MET A 359 -19.38 21.68 -0.79
CA MET A 359 -20.59 22.19 -0.15
C MET A 359 -20.30 22.84 1.23
N GLN A 360 -19.37 22.30 2.02
CA GLN A 360 -18.94 22.95 3.27
C GLN A 360 -18.24 24.27 3.00
N ARG A 361 -17.37 24.32 1.98
CA ARG A 361 -16.69 25.55 1.58
C ARG A 361 -17.67 26.59 1.04
N GLU A 362 -18.63 26.19 0.22
CA GLU A 362 -19.70 27.07 -0.26
C GLU A 362 -20.57 27.59 0.88
N GLN A 363 -20.88 26.76 1.88
CA GLN A 363 -21.60 27.20 3.08
C GLN A 363 -20.78 28.17 3.94
N GLU A 364 -19.47 27.96 4.07
CA GLU A 364 -18.56 28.89 4.77
C GLU A 364 -18.43 30.21 4.00
N GLU A 365 -18.24 30.16 2.68
CA GLU A 365 -18.16 31.35 1.81
C GLU A 365 -19.49 32.11 1.81
N ALA A 366 -20.64 31.42 1.80
CA ALA A 366 -21.96 32.04 1.91
C ALA A 366 -22.18 32.72 3.27
N ARG A 367 -21.79 32.07 4.38
CA ARG A 367 -21.86 32.67 5.72
C ARG A 367 -20.93 33.87 5.87
N ASP A 368 -19.71 33.77 5.32
CA ASP A 368 -18.75 34.88 5.34
C ASP A 368 -19.26 36.05 4.48
N ALA A 369 -19.93 35.79 3.36
CA ALA A 369 -20.57 36.82 2.52
C ALA A 369 -21.75 37.50 3.23
N GLU A 370 -22.65 36.74 3.87
CA GLU A 370 -23.75 37.31 4.67
C GLU A 370 -23.21 38.18 5.84
N GLY A 371 -22.13 37.75 6.48
CA GLY A 371 -21.47 38.52 7.53
C GLY A 371 -20.79 39.79 7.01
N LEU A 372 -20.22 39.75 5.81
CA LEU A 372 -19.50 40.87 5.21
C LEU A 372 -20.41 42.08 4.95
N ASP A 373 -21.61 41.86 4.42
CA ASP A 373 -22.55 42.95 4.13
C ASP A 373 -22.96 43.71 5.40
N ALA A 374 -23.23 42.97 6.49
CA ALA A 374 -23.54 43.56 7.79
C ALA A 374 -22.36 44.38 8.33
N VAL A 375 -21.14 43.86 8.18
CA VAL A 375 -19.91 44.55 8.60
C VAL A 375 -19.68 45.81 7.77
N LEU A 376 -19.82 45.75 6.44
CA LEU A 376 -19.64 46.91 5.56
C LEU A 376 -20.67 48.02 5.84
N GLN A 377 -21.92 47.66 6.13
CA GLN A 377 -22.95 48.62 6.51
C GLN A 377 -22.65 49.31 7.85
N LYS A 378 -22.08 48.57 8.81
CA LYS A 378 -21.67 49.10 10.11
C LYS A 378 -20.45 50.02 9.98
N VAL A 379 -19.46 49.65 9.16
CA VAL A 379 -18.30 50.50 8.85
C VAL A 379 -18.73 51.80 8.19
N SER A 380 -19.69 51.77 7.25
CA SER A 380 -20.13 53.00 6.57
C SER A 380 -20.87 53.97 7.49
N LYS A 381 -21.63 53.47 8.46
CA LYS A 381 -22.39 54.29 9.42
C LYS A 381 -21.55 54.82 10.59
N SER A 382 -20.64 54.01 11.11
CA SER A 382 -20.01 54.26 12.41
C SER A 382 -18.48 54.23 12.39
N GLY A 383 -17.86 54.03 11.22
CA GLY A 383 -16.41 53.93 11.06
C GLY A 383 -15.82 52.60 11.55
N ILE A 384 -14.56 52.34 11.18
CA ILE A 384 -13.84 51.08 11.49
C ILE A 384 -13.70 50.84 12.99
N GLU A 385 -13.66 51.89 13.80
CA GLU A 385 -13.51 51.77 15.26
C GLU A 385 -14.69 51.04 15.92
N SER A 386 -15.87 51.07 15.29
CA SER A 386 -17.07 50.40 15.78
C SER A 386 -17.09 48.87 15.60
N LEU A 387 -16.10 48.31 14.90
CA LEU A 387 -16.00 46.87 14.65
C LEU A 387 -15.43 46.11 15.84
N SER A 388 -16.08 44.99 16.17
CA SER A 388 -15.56 43.98 17.09
C SER A 388 -14.34 43.25 16.50
N ASP A 389 -13.55 42.61 17.37
CA ASP A 389 -12.36 41.85 16.96
C ASP A 389 -12.69 40.69 16.00
N GLN A 390 -13.90 40.11 16.11
CA GLN A 390 -14.35 39.05 15.20
C GLN A 390 -14.65 39.61 13.81
N GLU A 391 -15.34 40.74 13.71
CA GLU A 391 -15.66 41.41 12.44
C GLU A 391 -14.38 41.89 11.73
N ARG A 392 -13.38 42.39 12.48
CA ARG A 392 -12.07 42.77 11.94
C ARG A 392 -11.31 41.57 11.36
N LYS A 393 -11.33 40.42 12.05
CA LYS A 393 -10.73 39.18 11.56
C LYS A 393 -11.42 38.65 10.30
N LEU A 394 -12.74 38.81 10.20
CA LEU A 394 -13.51 38.45 9.00
C LEU A 394 -13.09 39.32 7.81
N LEU A 395 -13.01 40.64 7.97
CA LEU A 395 -12.52 41.55 6.92
C LEU A 395 -11.09 41.22 6.47
N GLN A 396 -10.18 40.94 7.40
CA GLN A 396 -8.81 40.53 7.04
C GLN A 396 -8.78 39.22 6.24
N ARG A 397 -9.62 38.25 6.61
CA ARG A 397 -9.72 36.98 5.90
C ARG A 397 -10.25 37.17 4.49
N VAL A 398 -11.35 37.91 4.32
CA VAL A 398 -11.95 38.19 3.00
C VAL A 398 -10.99 39.01 2.13
N SER A 399 -10.33 40.03 2.69
CA SER A 399 -9.35 40.84 1.96
C SER A 399 -8.19 39.99 1.44
N LYS A 400 -7.69 39.05 2.25
CA LYS A 400 -6.63 38.13 1.84
C LYS A 400 -7.11 37.19 0.73
N THR A 401 -8.32 36.62 0.87
CA THR A 401 -8.91 35.76 -0.17
C THR A 401 -9.12 36.49 -1.50
N LEU A 402 -9.53 37.76 -1.48
CA LEU A 402 -9.67 38.57 -2.70
C LEU A 402 -8.31 38.90 -3.33
N GLN A 403 -7.29 39.17 -2.51
CA GLN A 403 -5.93 39.39 -2.99
C GLN A 403 -5.36 38.14 -3.66
N ASP A 404 -5.55 36.97 -3.04
CA ASP A 404 -5.13 35.67 -3.57
C ASP A 404 -5.89 35.29 -4.87
N ARG A 405 -7.09 35.82 -5.12
CA ARG A 405 -7.85 35.61 -6.37
C ARG A 405 -7.40 36.54 -7.52
N HIS A 406 -6.78 37.68 -7.20
CA HIS A 406 -6.33 38.67 -8.18
C HIS A 406 -4.82 38.59 -8.49
N SER A 407 -4.04 37.86 -7.69
CA SER A 407 -2.67 37.44 -7.98
C SER A 407 -2.64 36.15 -8.78
#